data_AF-A0A959KQD9-F1
#
_entry.id   AF-A0A959KQD9-F1
#
_cell.length_a   1.000
_cell.length_b   1.000
_cell.length_c   1.000
_cell.angle_alpha   90.00
_cell.angle_beta   90.00
_cell.angle_gamma   90.00
#
_symmetry.space_group_name_H-M   'P 1'
#
loop_
_entity.id
_entity.type
_entity.pdbx_description
1 polymer ?
#
loop_
_entity_poly.entity_id
_entity_poly.type
_entity_poly.pdbx_seq_one_letter_code
_entity_poly.pdbx_strand_id
1 'polypeptide(L)' 'MKNHVQFFREGLRNLKTVGTLTRSSRFLCRKMVGQLDFSVVDTIVELGAGDGVITHYILEQMRPNARLFAFEVLP' A
#
# COMPACT_ATOMS: atom_id res chain seq x y z
N MET A 1 11.11 6.40 18.66
CA MET A 1 11.92 6.08 17.46
C MET A 1 12.52 4.66 17.47
N LYS A 2 11.81 3.63 17.97
CA LYS A 2 12.33 2.24 18.06
C LYS A 2 11.35 1.11 17.68
N ASN A 3 10.26 1.38 16.94
CA ASN A 3 9.24 0.33 16.67
C ASN A 3 9.05 -0.09 15.20
N HIS A 4 9.46 0.72 14.22
CA HIS A 4 9.27 0.35 12.80
C HIS A 4 10.14 -0.86 12.38
N VAL A 5 11.37 -0.94 12.87
CA VAL A 5 12.34 -1.98 12.49
C VAL A 5 11.91 -3.38 12.95
N GLN A 6 11.20 -3.47 14.08
CA GLN A 6 10.78 -4.76 14.65
C GLN A 6 9.58 -5.34 13.87
N PHE A 7 8.64 -4.49 13.47
CA PHE A 7 7.53 -4.85 12.57
C PHE A 7 8.03 -5.29 11.19
N PHE A 8 9.04 -4.58 10.65
CA PHE A 8 9.71 -4.97 9.40
C PHE A 8 10.40 -6.32 9.47
N ARG A 9 10.94 -6.71 10.63
CA ARG A 9 11.62 -7.99 10.81
C ARG A 9 10.64 -9.16 10.91
N GLU A 10 9.47 -8.94 11.50
CA GLU A 10 8.40 -9.94 11.60
C GLU A 10 7.70 -10.17 10.25
N GLY A 11 7.43 -9.10 9.48
CA GLY A 11 6.94 -9.22 8.10
C GLY A 11 7.89 -9.98 7.17
N LEU A 12 9.21 -9.78 7.32
CA LEU A 12 10.22 -10.57 6.60
C LEU A 12 10.30 -12.03 7.09
N ARG A 13 9.91 -12.35 8.32
CA ARG A 13 10.04 -13.73 8.84
C ARG A 13 8.93 -14.66 8.34
N ASN A 14 7.80 -14.09 7.89
CA ASN A 14 6.64 -14.82 7.35
C ASN A 14 6.66 -14.96 5.82
N LEU A 15 7.85 -14.92 5.21
CA LEU A 15 8.16 -15.05 3.78
C LEU A 15 7.47 -16.20 3.03
N LYS A 16 7.08 -17.28 3.72
CA LYS A 16 6.41 -18.44 3.10
C LYS A 16 4.92 -18.21 2.83
N THR A 17 4.33 -17.15 3.38
CA THR A 17 2.87 -16.91 3.35
C THR A 17 2.46 -15.79 2.40
N VAL A 18 3.38 -14.85 2.09
CA VAL A 18 3.05 -13.57 1.41
C VAL A 18 3.41 -13.53 -0.09
N GLY A 19 4.07 -14.55 -0.61
CA GLY A 19 4.28 -14.75 -2.07
C GLY A 19 5.22 -13.75 -2.79
N THR A 20 5.62 -12.63 -2.17
CA THR A 20 6.46 -11.60 -2.82
C THR A 20 7.62 -11.17 -1.93
N LEU A 21 8.85 -11.26 -2.46
CA LEU A 21 10.12 -11.02 -1.76
C LEU A 21 10.46 -9.54 -1.54
N THR A 22 9.74 -8.61 -2.16
CA THR A 22 10.15 -7.22 -2.22
C THR A 22 8.97 -6.29 -1.94
N ARG A 23 9.22 -5.28 -1.10
CA ARG A 23 8.35 -4.09 -1.10
C ARG A 23 8.23 -3.58 -2.53
N SER A 24 7.02 -3.19 -2.92
CA SER A 24 6.82 -2.47 -4.17
C SER A 24 7.78 -1.29 -4.23
N SER A 25 8.61 -1.26 -5.28
CA SER A 25 9.58 -0.17 -5.43
C SER A 25 8.83 1.15 -5.56
N ARG A 26 9.43 2.25 -5.08
CA ARG A 26 8.82 3.59 -5.23
C ARG A 26 8.46 3.90 -6.68
N PHE A 27 9.27 3.39 -7.62
CA PHE A 27 9.02 3.51 -9.06
C PHE A 27 7.76 2.76 -9.48
N LEU A 28 7.60 1.51 -9.04
CA LEU A 28 6.41 0.71 -9.33
C LEU A 28 5.16 1.36 -8.73
N CYS A 29 5.20 1.77 -7.46
CA CYS A 29 4.05 2.42 -6.82
C CYS A 29 3.65 3.70 -7.55
N ARG A 30 4.61 4.57 -7.87
CA ARG A 30 4.33 5.80 -8.63
C ARG A 30 3.77 5.52 -10.01
N LYS A 31 4.27 4.48 -10.70
CA LYS A 31 3.78 4.11 -12.02
C LYS A 31 2.36 3.51 -11.97
N MET A 32 2.06 2.69 -10.97
CA MET A 32 0.72 2.12 -10.78
C MET A 32 -0.30 3.21 -10.43
N VAL A 33 0.01 4.03 -9.42
CA VAL A 33 -0.86 5.12 -8.96
C VAL A 33 -1.02 6.19 -10.05
N GLY A 34 0.07 6.56 -10.72
CA GLY A 34 0.05 7.59 -11.77
C GLY A 34 -0.68 7.21 -13.07
N GLN A 35 -1.15 5.97 -13.21
CA GLN A 35 -2.03 5.57 -14.32
C GLN A 35 -3.51 5.88 -14.02
N LEU A 36 -3.85 6.21 -12.78
CA LEU A 36 -5.21 6.53 -12.36
C LEU A 36 -5.47 8.03 -12.53
N ASP A 37 -6.62 8.37 -13.10
CA ASP A 37 -7.09 9.76 -13.10
C ASP A 37 -7.83 10.07 -11.80
N PHE A 38 -7.08 10.56 -10.81
CA PHE A 38 -7.65 10.93 -9.52
C PHE A 38 -8.65 12.09 -9.59
N SER A 39 -8.72 12.85 -10.68
CA SER A 39 -9.64 13.99 -10.80
C SER A 39 -11.11 13.56 -10.82
N VAL A 40 -11.40 12.33 -11.26
CA VAL A 40 -12.74 11.78 -11.42
C VAL A 40 -13.04 10.59 -10.49
N VAL A 41 -12.04 10.13 -9.72
CA VAL A 41 -12.20 8.96 -8.85
C VAL A 41 -12.74 9.40 -7.49
N ASP A 42 -13.91 8.86 -7.12
CA ASP A 42 -14.55 9.11 -5.81
C ASP A 42 -14.36 7.96 -4.81
N THR A 43 -14.05 6.75 -5.29
CA THR A 43 -13.86 5.57 -4.43
C THR A 43 -12.74 4.68 -4.95
N ILE A 44 -11.86 4.26 -4.05
CA ILE A 44 -10.68 3.44 -4.32
C ILE A 44 -10.71 2.24 -3.39
N VAL A 45 -10.43 1.06 -3.94
CA VAL A 45 -10.31 -0.19 -3.18
C VAL A 45 -8.91 -0.74 -3.34
N GLU A 46 -8.19 -0.87 -2.23
CA GLU A 46 -6.89 -1.53 -2.15
C GLU A 46 -7.05 -2.91 -1.53
N LEU A 47 -6.76 -3.94 -2.31
CA LEU A 47 -6.80 -5.34 -1.87
C LEU A 47 -5.37 -5.80 -1.57
N GLY A 48 -5.12 -6.21 -0.33
CA GLY A 48 -3.78 -6.58 0.14
C GLY A 48 -2.92 -5.36 0.44
N ALA A 49 -3.41 -4.47 1.32
CA ALA A 49 -2.71 -3.24 1.67
C ALA A 49 -1.33 -3.49 2.31
N GLY A 50 -1.09 -4.68 2.85
CA GLY A 50 0.21 -5.12 3.34
C GLY A 50 0.84 -4.14 4.33
N ASP A 51 2.05 -3.66 4.02
CA ASP A 51 2.77 -2.68 4.84
C ASP A 51 2.40 -1.20 4.54
N GLY A 52 1.36 -0.96 3.74
CA GLY A 52 0.79 0.36 3.44
C GLY A 52 1.59 1.19 2.43
N VAL A 53 2.58 0.60 1.76
CA VAL A 53 3.46 1.32 0.84
C VAL A 53 2.68 1.91 -0.35
N ILE A 54 1.74 1.17 -0.93
CA ILE A 54 0.89 1.67 -2.03
C ILE A 54 -0.20 2.59 -1.50
N THR A 55 -0.84 2.23 -0.38
CA THR A 55 -1.81 3.07 0.36
C THR A 55 -1.31 4.50 0.51
N HIS A 56 -0.06 4.70 0.91
CA HIS A 56 0.51 6.04 1.07
C HIS A 56 0.51 6.84 -0.24
N TYR A 57 0.92 6.25 -1.36
CA TYR A 57 0.94 6.93 -2.65
C TYR A 57 -0.48 7.23 -3.17
N ILE A 58 -1.45 6.36 -2.87
CA ILE A 58 -2.86 6.61 -3.18
C ILE A 58 -3.36 7.83 -2.39
N LEU A 59 -3.11 7.85 -1.08
CA LEU A 59 -3.53 8.95 -0.20
C LEU A 59 -2.91 10.31 -0.61
N GLU A 60 -1.68 10.32 -1.12
CA GLU A 60 -1.02 11.55 -1.61
C GLU A 60 -1.69 12.15 -2.86
N GLN A 61 -2.31 11.32 -3.70
CA GLN A 61 -2.86 11.75 -4.99
C GLN A 61 -4.38 11.82 -5.01
N MET A 62 -5.06 11.10 -4.12
CA MET A 62 -6.52 11.07 -4.09
C MET A 62 -7.11 12.44 -3.75
N ARG A 63 -8.32 12.68 -4.27
CA ARG A 63 -9.09 13.88 -3.92
C ARG A 63 -9.44 13.86 -2.43
N PRO A 64 -9.50 15.03 -1.77
CA PRO A 64 -9.87 15.12 -0.35
C PRO A 64 -11.23 14.50 -0.01
N ASN A 65 -12.16 14.49 -0.98
CA ASN A 65 -13.52 13.96 -0.80
C ASN A 65 -13.68 12.53 -1.31
N ALA A 66 -12.63 11.92 -1.88
CA ALA A 66 -12.68 10.53 -2.30
C ALA A 66 -12.52 9.62 -1.08
N ARG A 67 -12.93 8.35 -1.21
CA ARG A 67 -12.87 7.35 -0.15
C ARG A 67 -11.93 6.21 -0.53
N LEU A 68 -11.03 5.86 0.38
CA LEU A 68 -10.15 4.70 0.24
C LEU A 68 -10.60 3.59 1.20
N PHE A 69 -10.84 2.40 0.67
CA PHE A 69 -11.06 1.18 1.42
C PHE A 69 -9.86 0.26 1.24
N ALA A 70 -9.13 -0.02 2.31
CA ALA A 70 -7.97 -0.89 2.31
C ALA A 70 -8.29 -2.17 3.07
N PHE A 71 -8.03 -3.32 2.44
CA PHE A 71 -8.30 -4.64 3.00
C PHE A 71 -7.01 -5.45 3.11
N GLU A 72 -6.80 -6.10 4.24
CA GLU A 72 -5.71 -7.05 4.46
C GLU A 72 -6.26 -8.27 5.21
N VAL A 73 -5.83 -9.46 4.80
CA VAL A 73 -6.28 -10.73 5.40
C VAL A 73 -5.43 -11.13 6.60
N LEU A 74 -4.23 -10.56 6.70
CA LEU A 74 -3.31 -10.76 7.81
C LEU A 74 -3.41 -9.60 8.83
N PRO A 75 -3.57 -9.88 10.14
CA PRO A 75 -3.57 -8.86 11.18
C PRO A 75 -2.25 -8.09 11.32
#